data_AF-A0A3C0HHG1-F1
#
_entry.id   AF-A0A3C0HHG1-F1
#
_cell.length_a   1.000
_cell.length_b   1.000
_cell.length_c   1.000
_cell.angle_alpha   90.00
_cell.angle_beta   90.00
_cell.angle_gamma   90.00
#
_symmetry.space_group_name_H-M   'P 1'
#
loop_
_entity.id
_entity.type
_entity.pdbx_description
1 polymer ?
#
loop_
_entity_poly.entity_id
_entity_poly.type
_entity_poly.pdbx_seq_one_letter_code
_entity_poly.pdbx_strand_id
1 'polypeptide(L)' 'MDLFLGNTYLWTKLLHTLFVIAWMATVLYLPRILVNIAEAQGEPAVVARLGLMGQRLYRFGHVMLGFVF' A
#
# COMPACT_ATOMS: atom_id res chain seq x y z
N MET A 1 -13.08 -32.81 10.10
CA MET A 1 -12.86 -31.43 10.60
C MET A 1 -11.48 -30.92 10.20
N ASP A 2 -10.49 -31.80 10.08
CA ASP A 2 -9.07 -31.50 9.86
C ASP A 2 -8.77 -30.98 8.44
N LEU A 3 -9.45 -31.51 7.43
CA LEU A 3 -9.37 -31.02 6.04
C LEU A 3 -9.90 -29.58 5.89
N PHE A 4 -10.97 -29.22 6.61
CA PHE A 4 -11.52 -27.87 6.60
C PHE A 4 -10.57 -26.87 7.30
N LEU A 5 -10.03 -27.24 8.46
CA LEU A 5 -9.04 -26.44 9.20
C LEU A 5 -7.76 -26.23 8.38
N GLY A 6 -7.29 -27.28 7.68
CA GLY A 6 -6.14 -27.19 6.77
C GLY A 6 -6.38 -26.25 5.59
N ASN A 7 -7.56 -26.29 4.97
CA ASN A 7 -7.90 -25.37 3.88
C ASN A 7 -8.00 -23.91 4.37
N THR A 8 -8.70 -23.65 5.48
CA THR A 8 -8.82 -22.30 6.05
C THR A 8 -7.46 -21.72 6.43
N TYR A 9 -6.56 -22.52 7.04
CA TYR A 9 -5.21 -22.08 7.38
C TYR A 9 -4.41 -21.61 6.15
N LEU A 10 -4.49 -22.36 5.04
CA LEU A 10 -3.80 -21.99 3.80
C LEU A 10 -4.35 -20.69 3.21
N TRP A 11 -5.67 -20.54 3.17
CA TRP A 11 -6.32 -19.32 2.67
C TRP A 11 -5.97 -18.09 3.51
N THR A 12 -6.00 -18.20 4.84
CA THR A 12 -5.62 -17.10 5.73
C THR A 12 -4.16 -16.69 5.52
N LYS A 13 -3.23 -17.65 5.41
CA LYS A 13 -1.81 -17.35 5.15
C LYS A 13 -1.59 -16.71 3.78
N LEU A 14 -2.30 -17.16 2.75
CA LEU A 14 -2.25 -16.57 1.42
C LEU A 14 -2.69 -15.11 1.46
N LEU A 15 -3.87 -14.83 2.02
CA LEU A 15 -4.42 -13.47 2.13
C LEU A 15 -3.51 -12.55 2.96
N HIS A 16 -3.04 -13.02 4.11
CA HIS A 16 -2.12 -12.25 4.96
C HIS A 16 -0.84 -11.88 4.19
N THR A 17 -0.23 -12.82 3.48
CA THR A 17 0.98 -12.56 2.69
C THR A 17 0.72 -11.54 1.59
N LEU A 18 -0.43 -11.62 0.90
CA LEU A 18 -0.82 -10.64 -0.13
C LEU A 18 -1.00 -9.24 0.47
N PHE A 19 -1.64 -9.12 1.64
CA PHE A 19 -1.82 -7.84 2.32
C PHE A 19 -0.49 -7.26 2.81
N VAL A 20 0.41 -8.10 3.33
CA VAL A 20 1.76 -7.67 3.74
C VAL A 20 2.54 -7.16 2.53
N ILE A 21 2.52 -7.87 1.40
CA ILE A 21 3.20 -7.42 0.17
C ILE A 21 2.60 -6.11 -0.36
N ALA A 22 1.26 -6.01 -0.41
CA ALA A 22 0.58 -4.79 -0.83
C ALA A 22 0.92 -3.60 0.09
N TRP A 23 0.95 -3.83 1.41
CA TRP A 23 1.36 -2.83 2.38
C TRP A 23 2.81 -2.38 2.16
N MET A 24 3.75 -3.33 2.06
CA MET A 24 5.18 -3.03 1.83
C MET A 24 5.38 -2.21 0.54
N ALA A 25 4.66 -2.54 -0.53
CA ALA A 25 4.72 -1.79 -1.78
C ALA A 25 4.33 -0.32 -1.59
N THR A 26 3.32 -0.02 -0.77
CA THR A 26 2.91 1.37 -0.51
C THR A 26 3.94 2.15 0.31
N VAL A 27 4.49 1.54 1.36
CA VAL A 27 5.48 2.16 2.25
C VAL A 27 6.76 2.50 1.46
N LEU A 28 7.21 1.58 0.61
CA LEU A 28 8.43 1.75 -0.18
C LEU A 28 8.24 2.68 -1.39
N TYR A 29 7.03 2.80 -1.95
CA TYR A 29 6.76 3.68 -3.09
C TYR A 29 6.46 5.13 -2.69
N LEU A 30 5.89 5.36 -1.50
CA LEU A 30 5.60 6.70 -0.99
C LEU A 30 6.80 7.68 -1.04
N PRO A 31 8.02 7.33 -0.58
CA PRO A 31 9.17 8.24 -0.64
C PRO A 31 9.49 8.70 -2.07
N ARG A 32 9.29 7.85 -3.08
CA ARG A 32 9.49 8.23 -4.49
C ARG A 32 8.55 9.36 -4.92
N ILE A 33 7.29 9.30 -4.52
CA ILE A 33 6.34 10.39 -4.82
C ILE A 33 6.77 11.68 -4.12
N LEU A 34 7.22 11.58 -2.86
CA LEU A 34 7.69 12.75 -2.09
C LEU A 34 8.91 13.41 -2.73
N VAL A 35 9.86 12.62 -3.23
CA VAL A 35 11.02 13.13 -3.98
C VAL A 35 10.58 13.80 -5.28
N ASN A 36 9.71 13.16 -6.06
CA ASN A 36 9.18 13.75 -7.29
C ASN A 36 8.43 15.09 -7.04
N ILE A 37 7.74 15.22 -5.90
CA ILE A 37 7.11 16.50 -5.49
C ILE A 37 8.17 17.56 -5.19
N ALA A 38 9.26 17.19 -4.51
CA ALA A 38 10.34 18.10 -4.20
C ALA A 38 11.08 18.58 -5.46
N GLU A 39 11.24 17.73 -6.45
CA GLU A 39 11.85 18.08 -7.75
C GLU A 39 10.92 18.94 -8.62
N ALA A 40 9.61 18.71 -8.58
CA ALA A 40 8.62 19.40 -9.41
C ALA A 40 8.12 20.75 -8.84
N GLN A 41 8.79 21.33 -7.84
CA GLN A 41 8.33 22.58 -7.18
C GLN A 41 8.13 23.78 -8.13
N GLY A 42 8.77 23.77 -9.30
CA GLY A 42 8.58 24.80 -10.35
C GLY A 42 7.27 24.67 -11.14
N GLU A 43 6.55 23.56 -11.02
CA GLU A 43 5.32 23.27 -11.75
C GLU A 43 4.14 22.97 -10.80
N PRO A 44 3.35 23.98 -10.42
CA PRO A 44 2.31 23.83 -9.39
C PRO A 44 1.21 22.82 -9.78
N ALA A 45 0.91 22.69 -11.07
CA ALA A 45 -0.05 21.70 -11.57
C ALA A 45 0.41 20.25 -11.36
N VAL A 46 1.72 19.99 -11.55
CA VAL A 46 2.32 18.65 -11.38
C VAL A 46 2.39 18.28 -9.89
N VAL A 47 2.77 19.24 -9.04
CA VAL A 47 2.78 19.07 -7.58
C VAL A 47 1.39 18.73 -7.04
N ALA A 48 0.34 19.44 -7.47
CA ALA A 48 -1.03 19.15 -7.05
C ALA A 48 -1.47 17.73 -7.42
N ARG A 49 -1.12 17.27 -8.64
CA ARG A 49 -1.43 15.92 -9.12
C ARG A 49 -0.67 14.84 -8.35
N LEU A 50 0.63 15.02 -8.14
CA LEU A 50 1.48 14.10 -7.38
C LEU A 50 1.04 14.03 -5.91
N GLY A 51 0.66 15.15 -5.29
CA GLY A 51 0.13 15.21 -3.94
C GLY A 51 -1.16 14.40 -3.78
N LEU A 52 -2.11 14.53 -4.74
CA LEU A 52 -3.32 13.72 -4.75
C LEU A 52 -3.03 12.22 -4.92
N MET A 53 -2.08 11.87 -5.79
CA MET A 53 -1.65 10.48 -5.99
C MET A 53 -1.01 9.90 -4.71
N GLY A 54 -0.16 10.69 -4.05
CA GLY A 54 0.45 10.34 -2.77
C GLY A 54 -0.57 10.13 -1.65
N GLN A 55 -1.58 11.00 -1.53
CA GLN A 55 -2.65 10.82 -0.54
C GLN A 55 -3.47 9.55 -0.77
N ARG A 56 -3.80 9.24 -2.02
CA ARG A 56 -4.53 8.00 -2.36
C ARG A 56 -3.70 6.77 -2.00
N LEU A 57 -2.40 6.80 -2.31
CA LEU A 57 -1.50 5.71 -1.97
C LEU A 57 -1.32 5.55 -0.45
N TYR A 58 -1.21 6.66 0.28
CA TYR A 58 -1.12 6.65 1.74
C TYR A 58 -2.36 6.03 2.39
N ARG A 59 -3.56 6.43 1.92
CA ARG A 59 -4.83 5.83 2.39
C ARG A 59 -4.89 4.35 2.07
N PHE A 60 -4.52 3.94 0.86
CA PHE A 60 -4.48 2.53 0.48
C PHE A 60 -3.54 1.72 1.39
N GLY A 61 -2.32 2.22 1.64
CA GLY A 61 -1.37 1.60 2.55
C GLY A 61 -1.91 1.45 3.98
N HIS A 62 -2.52 2.49 4.53
CA HIS A 62 -3.10 2.44 5.88
C HIS A 62 -4.25 1.43 5.99
N VAL A 63 -5.10 1.33 4.95
CA VAL A 63 -6.18 0.34 4.92
C VAL A 63 -5.59 -1.08 4.85
N MET A 64 -4.57 -1.31 4.02
CA MET A 64 -3.89 -2.62 3.95
C MET A 64 -3.23 -3.01 5.27
N LEU A 65 -2.66 -2.05 6.02
CA LEU A 65 -2.10 -2.31 7.35
C LEU A 65 -3.14 -2.89 8.30
N GLY A 66 -4.38 -2.39 8.26
CA GLY A 66 -5.48 -2.89 9.08
C GLY A 66 -5.98 -4.28 8.70
N PHE A 67 -5.69 -4.76 7.49
CA PHE A 67 -5.98 -6.13 7.06
C PHE A 67 -4.83 -7.11 7.31
N VAL A 68 -3.64 -6.61 7.63
CA VAL A 68 -2.46 -7.43 7.97
C VAL A 68 -2.59 -8.04 9.38
N PHE A 69 -3.26 -7.36 10.31
CA PHE A 69 -3.41 -7.75 11.72
C PHE A 69 -4.87 -8.09 12.07
#